data_AF-A0A1X7STR8-F1
#
_entry.id   AF-A0A1X7STR8-F1
#
_cell.length_a   1.000
_cell.length_b   1.000
_cell.length_c   1.000
_cell.angle_alpha   90.00
_cell.angle_beta   90.00
_cell.angle_gamma   90.00
#
_symmetry.space_group_name_H-M   'P 1'
#
loop_
_entity.id
_entity.type
_entity.pdbx_description
1 polymer ?
#
loop_
_entity_poly.entity_id
_entity_poly.type
_entity_poly.pdbx_seq_one_letter_code
_entity_poly.pdbx_strand_id
1 'polypeptide(L)'
;MNNSLLSQSSWRAISFFWYGSALGKFVLNSTTLDNNSGSFGSALHIATDELLQRKLYVVLHNLTFNNNSVLPNIPIKQSLAVTVWLLNCRSIIIDNCTFSNNRDSALGLFNAIIAFRGDNYFINNTGRRGGAINFIITSYIYLFSDAYLSFINNSAEVTGGAINIDQPAVYYSREGSVALCFFQFLGTKNKTYFYFDDNTAGLAGTTLYGGAVDSCLLAEGLLFGRSLFLEASLFVNQPGYSVISSDPLNVCFCNDDNSPNCSIRTMNFSAFPGQIINFTVAVVGQLENLTTGTIDISNNNSVNSYDVSTANCTPISYKFELKDTNQTNITLSVTIQNSINFNNSAREIIN
;
A
#
# COMPACT_ATOMS: atom_id res chain seq x y z
N MET A 1 23.65 21.51 -0.05
CA MET A 1 24.26 21.69 -1.40
C MET A 1 23.23 22.39 -2.26
N ASN A 2 23.65 23.28 -3.17
CA ASN A 2 22.77 24.01 -4.09
C ASN A 2 23.26 23.79 -5.52
N ASN A 3 22.36 23.62 -6.50
CA ASN A 3 22.63 23.54 -7.93
C ASN A 3 23.72 22.51 -8.29
N SER A 4 23.52 21.28 -7.83
CA SER A 4 24.49 20.19 -8.01
C SER A 4 23.89 19.06 -8.88
N LEU A 5 24.75 18.36 -9.62
CA LEU A 5 24.42 17.11 -10.30
C LEU A 5 25.26 16.00 -9.67
N LEU A 6 24.58 14.96 -9.16
CA LEU A 6 25.22 13.76 -8.63
C LEU A 6 24.78 12.58 -9.47
N SER A 7 25.71 12.00 -10.22
CA SER A 7 25.40 10.97 -11.19
C SER A 7 26.38 9.83 -11.24
N GLN A 8 25.94 8.70 -11.78
CA GLN A 8 26.77 7.52 -12.07
C GLN A 8 27.47 6.94 -10.82
N SER A 9 26.91 7.15 -9.62
CA SER A 9 27.38 6.42 -8.46
C SER A 9 27.04 4.94 -8.58
N SER A 10 28.00 4.09 -8.21
CA SER A 10 27.89 2.62 -8.25
C SER A 10 27.52 1.99 -6.90
N TRP A 11 27.32 2.81 -5.86
CA TRP A 11 26.93 2.34 -4.52
C TRP A 11 25.77 3.14 -3.94
N ARG A 12 25.97 4.45 -3.75
CA ARG A 12 24.95 5.46 -3.38
C ARG A 12 25.45 6.83 -3.80
N ALA A 13 24.60 7.72 -4.31
CA ALA A 13 25.01 9.11 -4.54
C ALA A 13 25.24 9.86 -3.22
N ILE A 14 24.28 9.80 -2.28
CA ILE A 14 24.42 10.39 -0.95
C ILE A 14 23.97 9.37 0.10
N SER A 15 24.79 9.21 1.15
CA SER A 15 24.39 8.50 2.37
C SER A 15 24.65 9.39 3.58
N PHE A 16 23.63 9.63 4.39
CA PHE A 16 23.69 10.45 5.60
C PHE A 16 23.19 9.64 6.80
N PHE A 17 24.03 9.57 7.83
CA PHE A 17 23.75 8.84 9.05
C PHE A 17 23.81 9.79 10.24
N TRP A 18 22.75 9.81 11.05
CA TRP A 18 22.69 10.63 12.26
C TRP A 18 22.37 9.78 13.50
N TYR A 19 23.42 9.44 14.23
CA TYR A 19 23.34 8.72 15.51
C TYR A 19 23.65 9.64 16.71
N GLY A 20 23.67 10.95 16.48
CA GLY A 20 24.04 11.94 17.48
C GLY A 20 22.86 12.39 18.35
N SER A 21 23.14 12.69 19.61
CA SER A 21 22.18 13.29 20.54
C SER A 21 22.05 14.81 20.40
N ALA A 22 22.81 15.43 19.49
CA ALA A 22 22.75 16.86 19.20
C ALA A 22 21.57 17.21 18.28
N LEU A 23 21.15 18.47 18.30
CA LEU A 23 20.25 19.01 17.29
C LEU A 23 21.03 19.26 16.00
N GLY A 24 20.51 18.78 14.87
CA GLY A 24 21.11 18.91 13.56
C GLY A 24 20.11 19.40 12.53
N LYS A 25 20.62 20.12 11.52
CA LYS A 25 19.86 20.49 10.34
C LYS A 25 20.61 20.05 9.09
N PHE A 26 19.97 19.25 8.26
CA PHE A 26 20.47 18.83 6.96
C PHE A 26 19.58 19.42 5.86
N VAL A 27 20.18 20.10 4.89
CA VAL A 27 19.45 20.70 3.76
C VAL A 27 20.10 20.30 2.45
N LEU A 28 19.31 19.67 1.60
CA LEU A 28 19.66 19.41 0.21
C LEU A 28 18.70 20.20 -0.67
N ASN A 29 19.24 21.07 -1.52
CA ASN A 29 18.45 22.02 -2.28
C ASN A 29 18.88 22.03 -3.76
N SER A 30 17.93 22.21 -4.68
CA SER A 30 18.18 22.43 -6.11
C SER A 30 19.22 21.44 -6.68
N THR A 31 19.09 20.15 -6.37
CA THR A 31 20.09 19.13 -6.73
C THR A 31 19.42 18.02 -7.54
N THR A 32 20.08 17.62 -8.63
CA THR A 32 19.67 16.48 -9.45
C THR A 32 20.52 15.27 -9.08
N LEU A 33 19.87 14.16 -8.75
CA LEU A 33 20.48 12.86 -8.54
C LEU A 33 20.05 11.96 -9.70
N ASP A 34 20.96 11.75 -10.65
CA ASP A 34 20.64 11.13 -11.95
C ASP A 34 21.47 9.88 -12.23
N ASN A 35 20.83 8.82 -12.72
CA ASN A 35 21.52 7.61 -13.18
C ASN A 35 22.45 6.97 -12.11
N ASN A 36 22.02 6.97 -10.84
CA ASN A 36 22.75 6.29 -9.77
C ASN A 36 22.23 4.86 -9.61
N SER A 37 23.15 3.93 -9.43
CA SER A 37 22.85 2.52 -9.19
C SER A 37 23.45 2.13 -7.84
N GLY A 38 22.66 1.49 -6.99
CA GLY A 38 23.09 1.25 -5.63
C GLY A 38 22.49 0.03 -4.99
N SER A 39 23.01 -0.36 -3.82
CA SER A 39 22.46 -1.52 -3.12
C SER A 39 21.08 -1.28 -2.53
N PHE A 40 20.87 -0.05 -2.07
CA PHE A 40 19.63 0.45 -1.53
C PHE A 40 19.77 1.94 -1.21
N GLY A 41 18.71 2.73 -1.38
CA GLY A 41 18.81 4.19 -1.34
C GLY A 41 19.83 4.66 -2.37
N SER A 42 19.71 4.17 -3.61
CA SER A 42 20.70 4.34 -4.68
C SER A 42 21.03 5.80 -4.97
N ALA A 43 20.05 6.69 -4.88
CA ALA A 43 20.26 8.12 -4.97
C ALA A 43 20.54 8.72 -3.59
N LEU A 44 19.66 8.48 -2.62
CA LEU A 44 19.75 9.09 -1.31
C LEU A 44 19.35 8.10 -0.22
N HIS A 45 20.21 7.96 0.79
CA HIS A 45 19.90 7.21 2.00
C HIS A 45 20.09 8.11 3.21
N ILE A 46 19.02 8.33 3.98
CA ILE A 46 19.04 9.04 5.26
C ILE A 46 18.58 8.08 6.33
N ALA A 47 19.43 7.86 7.33
CA ALA A 47 19.11 7.01 8.48
C ALA A 47 19.43 7.72 9.80
N THR A 48 18.52 7.58 10.76
CA THR A 48 18.72 8.07 12.13
C THR A 48 18.54 6.97 13.17
N ASP A 49 19.02 7.19 14.38
CA ASP A 49 18.75 6.31 15.51
C ASP A 49 17.26 6.35 15.91
N GLU A 50 16.65 5.18 16.17
CA GLU A 50 15.25 5.05 16.61
C GLU A 50 14.96 5.76 17.94
N LEU A 51 15.98 5.94 18.78
CA LEU A 51 15.82 6.58 20.08
C LEU A 51 16.01 8.11 20.01
N LEU A 52 16.55 8.63 18.91
CA LEU A 52 16.96 10.05 18.77
C LEU A 52 16.21 10.81 17.65
N GLN A 53 15.08 10.26 17.18
CA GLN A 53 14.38 10.63 15.95
C GLN A 53 13.90 12.09 15.83
N ARG A 54 13.84 12.86 16.94
CA ARG A 54 13.38 14.27 16.95
C ARG A 54 14.49 15.31 16.83
N LYS A 55 15.73 14.87 16.65
CA LYS A 55 16.90 15.77 16.76
C LYS A 55 17.52 16.17 15.43
N LEU A 56 17.17 15.51 14.34
CA LEU A 56 17.61 15.88 13.00
C LEU A 56 16.43 16.45 12.21
N TYR A 57 16.56 17.70 11.78
CA TYR A 57 15.63 18.32 10.85
C TYR A 57 16.19 18.27 9.43
N VAL A 58 15.50 17.58 8.53
CA VAL A 58 15.90 17.43 7.13
C VAL A 58 14.96 18.22 6.23
N VAL A 59 15.52 18.98 5.29
CA VAL A 59 14.77 19.59 4.19
C VAL A 59 15.35 19.13 2.88
N LEU A 60 14.51 18.48 2.07
CA LEU A 60 14.76 18.11 0.69
C LEU A 60 13.93 19.07 -0.17
N HIS A 61 14.58 20.05 -0.81
CA HIS A 61 13.89 21.10 -1.53
C HIS A 61 14.33 21.16 -2.99
N ASN A 62 13.37 21.26 -3.92
CA ASN A 62 13.64 21.45 -5.34
C ASN A 62 14.62 20.39 -5.89
N LEU A 63 14.38 19.12 -5.55
CA LEU A 63 15.24 18.01 -5.95
C LEU A 63 14.65 17.24 -7.12
N THR A 64 15.52 16.71 -7.97
CA THR A 64 15.14 15.78 -9.04
C THR A 64 15.88 14.47 -8.86
N PHE A 65 15.14 13.37 -8.66
CA PHE A 65 15.65 12.01 -8.63
C PHE A 65 15.26 11.33 -9.93
N ASN A 66 16.21 11.19 -10.86
CA ASN A 66 15.93 10.68 -12.20
C ASN A 66 16.75 9.44 -12.56
N ASN A 67 16.11 8.45 -13.19
CA ASN A 67 16.77 7.28 -13.77
C ASN A 67 17.68 6.51 -12.78
N ASN A 68 17.37 6.51 -11.49
CA ASN A 68 18.13 5.76 -10.50
C ASN A 68 17.60 4.33 -10.40
N SER A 69 18.44 3.40 -9.95
CA SER A 69 18.05 2.00 -9.81
C SER A 69 18.73 1.31 -8.63
N VAL A 70 18.12 0.25 -8.13
CA VAL A 70 18.79 -0.68 -7.22
C VAL A 70 19.46 -1.79 -8.03
N LEU A 71 20.67 -2.15 -7.65
CA LEU A 71 21.44 -3.19 -8.33
C LEU A 71 20.70 -4.54 -8.24
N PRO A 72 20.56 -5.27 -9.36
CA PRO A 72 19.93 -6.58 -9.36
C PRO A 72 20.77 -7.59 -8.58
N ASN A 73 20.13 -8.66 -8.10
CA ASN A 73 20.76 -9.81 -7.43
C ASN A 73 21.42 -9.52 -6.07
N ILE A 74 21.06 -8.41 -5.42
CA ILE A 74 21.42 -8.20 -4.02
C ILE A 74 20.45 -9.02 -3.15
N PRO A 75 20.94 -9.75 -2.13
CA PRO A 75 20.10 -10.55 -1.23
C PRO A 75 19.33 -9.68 -0.23
N ILE A 76 18.72 -8.60 -0.70
CA ILE A 76 17.72 -7.84 0.04
C ILE A 76 16.34 -8.37 -0.34
N LYS A 77 15.39 -8.34 0.59
CA LYS A 77 13.99 -8.49 0.22
C LYS A 77 13.69 -7.42 -0.82
N GLN A 78 13.17 -7.81 -1.98
CA GLN A 78 12.90 -6.87 -3.09
C GLN A 78 11.93 -5.75 -2.69
N SER A 79 11.12 -5.94 -1.64
CA SER A 79 10.32 -4.87 -1.04
C SER A 79 11.15 -3.73 -0.41
N LEU A 80 12.45 -3.92 -0.22
CA LEU A 80 13.40 -2.93 0.31
C LEU A 80 14.18 -2.20 -0.79
N ALA A 81 13.99 -2.58 -2.05
CA ALA A 81 14.63 -1.92 -3.17
C ALA A 81 13.94 -0.56 -3.41
N VAL A 82 14.65 0.51 -3.03
CA VAL A 82 14.16 1.89 -3.13
C VAL A 82 15.26 2.86 -3.56
N THR A 83 14.88 3.89 -4.31
CA THR A 83 15.81 4.93 -4.80
C THR A 83 16.18 5.93 -3.71
N VAL A 84 15.18 6.44 -2.99
CA VAL A 84 15.37 7.25 -1.78
C VAL A 84 14.92 6.45 -0.57
N TRP A 85 15.85 6.15 0.34
CA TRP A 85 15.55 5.44 1.58
C TRP A 85 15.59 6.41 2.76
N LEU A 86 14.44 6.61 3.40
CA LEU A 86 14.33 7.32 4.67
C LEU A 86 14.04 6.31 5.80
N LEU A 87 15.03 6.09 6.67
CA LEU A 87 14.97 5.11 7.75
C LEU A 87 14.95 5.79 9.12
N ASN A 88 13.93 5.45 9.92
CA ASN A 88 13.78 5.89 11.31
C ASN A 88 13.67 7.42 11.48
N CYS A 89 13.28 8.15 10.44
CA CYS A 89 13.29 9.61 10.40
C CYS A 89 11.92 10.21 10.77
N ARG A 90 11.84 11.25 11.61
CA ARG A 90 10.54 11.88 11.98
C ARG A 90 10.39 13.36 11.66
N SER A 91 11.41 13.99 11.09
CA SER A 91 11.43 15.44 10.85
C SER A 91 12.05 15.75 9.50
N ILE A 92 11.47 15.16 8.46
CA ILE A 92 11.85 15.40 7.06
C ILE A 92 10.74 16.14 6.36
N ILE A 93 11.10 17.23 5.67
CA ILE A 93 10.22 17.91 4.73
C ILE A 93 10.71 17.63 3.30
N ILE A 94 9.81 17.15 2.45
CA ILE A 94 9.99 17.03 1.01
C ILE A 94 9.17 18.14 0.35
N ASP A 95 9.86 19.02 -0.35
CA ASP A 95 9.31 20.28 -0.84
C ASP A 95 9.66 20.49 -2.32
N ASN A 96 8.66 20.55 -3.18
CA ASN A 96 8.83 20.78 -4.61
C ASN A 96 9.79 19.79 -5.30
N CYS A 97 9.67 18.49 -5.03
CA CYS A 97 10.58 17.47 -5.56
C CYS A 97 9.96 16.63 -6.68
N THR A 98 10.78 16.21 -7.64
CA THR A 98 10.40 15.33 -8.74
C THR A 98 11.15 14.00 -8.65
N PHE A 99 10.42 12.90 -8.76
CA PHE A 99 10.92 11.54 -8.79
C PHE A 99 10.48 10.92 -10.12
N SER A 100 11.41 10.74 -11.05
CA SER A 100 11.09 10.31 -12.41
C SER A 100 11.91 9.14 -12.92
N ASN A 101 11.27 8.22 -13.65
CA ASN A 101 11.94 7.12 -14.35
C ASN A 101 12.83 6.26 -13.45
N ASN A 102 12.55 6.20 -12.14
CA ASN A 102 13.35 5.38 -11.24
C ASN A 102 12.89 3.92 -11.34
N ARG A 103 13.88 3.03 -11.29
CA ARG A 103 13.66 1.60 -11.15
C ARG A 103 13.77 1.25 -9.68
N ASP A 104 12.85 0.40 -9.24
CA ASP A 104 12.56 0.16 -7.83
C ASP A 104 11.92 1.40 -7.17
N SER A 105 11.12 1.18 -6.11
CA SER A 105 10.23 2.20 -5.55
C SER A 105 10.94 3.54 -5.36
N ALA A 106 10.40 4.63 -5.89
CA ALA A 106 11.12 5.90 -5.91
C ALA A 106 11.44 6.43 -4.50
N LEU A 107 10.50 6.29 -3.57
CA LEU A 107 10.64 6.69 -2.17
C LEU A 107 10.22 5.56 -1.23
N GLY A 108 11.16 5.10 -0.41
CA GLY A 108 10.93 4.15 0.68
C GLY A 108 10.89 4.85 2.04
N LEU A 109 9.79 4.65 2.76
CA LEU A 109 9.59 5.18 4.11
C LEU A 109 9.60 4.02 5.11
N PHE A 110 10.62 3.98 5.96
CA PHE A 110 10.85 2.89 6.90
C PHE A 110 10.83 3.41 8.31
N ASN A 111 9.77 3.11 9.06
CA ASN A 111 9.52 3.72 10.38
C ASN A 111 9.74 5.24 10.34
N ALA A 112 9.22 5.88 9.29
CA ALA A 112 9.51 7.25 8.94
C ALA A 112 8.25 8.11 8.87
N ILE A 113 8.33 9.29 9.46
CA ILE A 113 7.29 10.30 9.47
C ILE A 113 7.84 11.54 8.77
N ILE A 114 7.26 11.85 7.62
CA ILE A 114 7.72 12.95 6.77
C ILE A 114 6.58 13.90 6.46
N ALA A 115 6.89 15.10 5.99
CA ALA A 115 5.90 16.06 5.55
C ALA A 115 6.15 16.45 4.09
N PHE A 116 5.08 16.57 3.31
CA PHE A 116 5.11 17.10 1.95
C PHE A 116 4.61 18.54 1.92
N ARG A 117 5.29 19.37 1.13
CA ARG A 117 4.99 20.77 0.85
C ARG A 117 5.12 21.05 -0.65
N GLY A 118 4.35 22.00 -1.17
CA GLY A 118 4.39 22.38 -2.58
C GLY A 118 4.08 21.21 -3.53
N ASP A 119 4.59 21.29 -4.75
CA ASP A 119 4.25 20.36 -5.83
C ASP A 119 5.28 19.25 -5.96
N ASN A 120 4.88 18.02 -5.62
CA ASN A 120 5.73 16.84 -5.66
C ASN A 120 5.24 15.85 -6.69
N TYR A 121 6.14 15.41 -7.57
CA TYR A 121 5.79 14.60 -8.73
C TYR A 121 6.48 13.25 -8.67
N PHE A 122 5.72 12.19 -8.92
CA PHE A 122 6.20 10.82 -9.08
C PHE A 122 5.74 10.31 -10.44
N ILE A 123 6.67 10.21 -11.40
CA ILE A 123 6.36 10.00 -12.81
C ILE A 123 7.15 8.81 -13.35
N ASN A 124 6.47 7.86 -14.01
CA ASN A 124 7.13 6.74 -14.70
C ASN A 124 8.06 5.90 -13.80
N ASN A 125 7.79 5.82 -12.50
CA ASN A 125 8.60 4.99 -11.61
C ASN A 125 8.08 3.56 -11.62
N THR A 126 8.98 2.61 -11.46
CA THR A 126 8.65 1.18 -11.39
C THR A 126 9.08 0.60 -10.06
N GLY A 127 8.33 -0.33 -9.49
CA GLY A 127 8.70 -0.99 -8.23
C GLY A 127 8.18 -2.41 -8.17
N ARG A 128 8.59 -3.18 -7.17
CA ARG A 128 7.90 -4.45 -6.86
C ARG A 128 6.60 -4.19 -6.12
N ARG A 129 6.66 -3.28 -5.14
CA ARG A 129 5.55 -2.84 -4.29
C ARG A 129 5.65 -1.33 -4.14
N GLY A 130 4.70 -0.57 -4.65
CA GLY A 130 4.82 0.90 -4.70
C GLY A 130 5.77 1.34 -5.81
N GLY A 131 5.26 1.73 -6.98
CA GLY A 131 6.13 2.32 -8.01
C GLY A 131 6.70 3.66 -7.55
N ALA A 132 5.87 4.49 -6.92
CA ALA A 132 6.25 5.79 -6.40
C ALA A 132 6.69 5.73 -4.93
N ILE A 133 5.80 5.33 -4.02
CA ILE A 133 6.08 5.33 -2.57
C ILE A 133 5.79 3.97 -1.98
N ASN A 134 6.73 3.44 -1.21
CA ASN A 134 6.55 2.24 -0.42
C ASN A 134 6.70 2.56 1.07
N PHE A 135 5.61 2.39 1.82
CA PHE A 135 5.55 2.60 3.26
C PHE A 135 5.75 1.27 3.98
N ILE A 136 6.68 1.24 4.93
CA ILE A 136 7.05 0.03 5.66
C ILE A 136 7.05 0.31 7.17
N ILE A 137 6.48 -0.63 7.93
CA ILE A 137 6.36 -0.59 9.41
C ILE A 137 5.47 0.58 9.86
N THR A 138 5.96 1.51 10.66
CA THR A 138 5.16 2.60 11.25
C THR A 138 5.56 3.90 10.57
N SER A 139 5.06 4.09 9.35
CA SER A 139 5.38 5.26 8.53
C SER A 139 4.11 6.03 8.15
N TYR A 140 4.17 7.35 8.09
CA TYR A 140 3.03 8.12 7.57
C TYR A 140 3.51 9.49 7.09
N ILE A 141 2.67 10.14 6.30
CA ILE A 141 2.96 11.44 5.71
C ILE A 141 2.09 12.52 6.34
N TYR A 142 2.67 13.68 6.58
CA TYR A 142 1.95 14.91 6.82
C TYR A 142 1.84 15.72 5.52
N LEU A 143 0.73 16.39 5.34
CA LEU A 143 0.43 17.21 4.17
C LEU A 143 0.23 18.66 4.64
N PHE A 144 1.14 19.56 4.26
CA PHE A 144 0.92 20.99 4.43
C PHE A 144 -0.25 21.45 3.55
N SER A 145 -0.92 22.55 3.91
CA SER A 145 -2.07 23.08 3.16
C SER A 145 -1.81 23.42 1.69
N ASP A 146 -0.55 23.62 1.32
CA ASP A 146 -0.10 23.87 -0.05
C ASP A 146 0.40 22.62 -0.78
N ALA A 147 0.48 21.46 -0.12
CA ALA A 147 0.99 20.23 -0.72
C ALA A 147 0.12 19.73 -1.88
N TYR A 148 0.77 19.23 -2.91
CA TYR A 148 0.19 18.53 -4.06
C TYR A 148 1.11 17.37 -4.43
N LEU A 149 0.57 16.16 -4.50
CA LEU A 149 1.29 14.94 -4.83
C LEU A 149 0.68 14.32 -6.09
N SER A 150 1.46 14.25 -7.15
CA SER A 150 1.03 13.74 -8.45
C SER A 150 1.73 12.44 -8.78
N PHE A 151 0.96 11.39 -9.04
CA PHE A 151 1.41 10.04 -9.36
C PHE A 151 0.96 9.68 -10.77
N ILE A 152 1.88 9.74 -11.73
CA ILE A 152 1.56 9.57 -13.15
C ILE A 152 2.35 8.38 -13.71
N ASN A 153 1.64 7.41 -14.28
CA ASN A 153 2.20 6.28 -15.00
C ASN A 153 3.26 5.51 -14.17
N ASN A 154 3.05 5.40 -12.86
CA ASN A 154 3.88 4.55 -12.01
C ASN A 154 3.36 3.11 -12.07
N SER A 155 4.26 2.14 -11.98
CA SER A 155 3.88 0.72 -12.03
C SER A 155 4.52 -0.10 -10.92
N ALA A 156 3.79 -1.11 -10.45
CA ALA A 156 4.30 -2.10 -9.52
C ALA A 156 4.14 -3.52 -10.08
N GLU A 157 5.17 -4.37 -9.93
CA GLU A 157 5.11 -5.78 -10.33
C GLU A 157 4.02 -6.54 -9.57
N VAL A 158 3.82 -6.22 -8.28
CA VAL A 158 2.94 -6.95 -7.37
C VAL A 158 1.77 -6.08 -6.95
N THR A 159 1.99 -5.11 -6.07
CA THR A 159 0.91 -4.33 -5.45
C THR A 159 1.23 -2.84 -5.35
N GLY A 160 0.19 -2.00 -5.40
CA GLY A 160 0.30 -0.57 -5.15
C GLY A 160 1.07 0.13 -6.27
N GLY A 161 0.45 0.32 -7.43
CA GLY A 161 1.14 0.86 -8.61
C GLY A 161 1.79 2.22 -8.35
N ALA A 162 1.08 3.13 -7.70
CA ALA A 162 1.68 4.34 -7.14
C ALA A 162 2.18 4.10 -5.71
N ILE A 163 1.29 3.73 -4.80
CA ILE A 163 1.58 3.67 -3.36
C ILE A 163 1.32 2.26 -2.83
N ASN A 164 2.29 1.70 -2.12
CA ASN A 164 2.11 0.48 -1.33
C ASN A 164 2.35 0.75 0.15
N ILE A 165 1.49 0.20 1.00
CA ILE A 165 1.54 0.36 2.44
C ILE A 165 1.60 -1.01 3.10
N ASP A 166 2.81 -1.40 3.48
CA ASP A 166 3.13 -2.64 4.18
C ASP A 166 3.29 -2.34 5.69
N GLN A 167 2.14 -2.15 6.34
CA GLN A 167 2.05 -1.74 7.74
C GLN A 167 1.03 -2.59 8.49
N PRO A 168 1.30 -2.96 9.76
CA PRO A 168 0.27 -3.53 10.61
C PRO A 168 -0.78 -2.44 10.89
N ALA A 169 -1.98 -2.61 10.35
CA ALA A 169 -3.04 -1.60 10.33
C ALA A 169 -3.69 -1.30 11.70
N VAL A 170 -3.10 -1.71 12.84
CA VAL A 170 -3.79 -1.73 14.13
C VAL A 170 -3.07 -0.89 15.18
N TYR A 171 -3.68 0.23 15.55
CA TYR A 171 -3.39 0.94 16.80
C TYR A 171 -4.40 0.49 17.87
N TYR A 172 -3.90 0.06 19.03
CA TYR A 172 -4.76 -0.35 20.14
C TYR A 172 -5.10 0.85 21.03
N SER A 173 -6.36 1.28 21.02
CA SER A 173 -6.91 2.13 22.08
C SER A 173 -7.55 1.24 23.16
N ARG A 174 -7.67 1.74 24.40
CA ARG A 174 -8.28 0.98 25.52
C ARG A 174 -9.74 0.57 25.28
N GLU A 175 -10.38 1.07 24.22
CA GLU A 175 -11.79 0.85 23.89
C GLU A 175 -12.00 0.18 22.51
N GLY A 176 -10.93 -0.16 21.78
CA GLY A 176 -11.02 -0.81 20.46
C GLY A 176 -9.76 -0.65 19.60
N SER A 177 -9.65 -1.47 18.56
CA SER A 177 -8.64 -1.35 17.51
C SER A 177 -9.05 -0.26 16.52
N VAL A 178 -8.18 0.74 16.33
CA VAL A 178 -8.41 1.79 15.34
C VAL A 178 -7.20 1.91 14.43
N ALA A 179 -7.43 1.99 13.13
CA ALA A 179 -6.37 2.21 12.15
C ALA A 179 -6.04 3.71 12.05
N LEU A 180 -4.76 4.06 12.04
CA LEU A 180 -4.33 5.41 11.69
C LEU A 180 -4.32 5.55 10.17
N CYS A 181 -4.76 6.71 9.67
CA CYS A 181 -4.57 7.02 8.26
C CYS A 181 -3.07 7.15 7.97
N PHE A 182 -2.61 6.62 6.84
CA PHE A 182 -1.21 6.76 6.42
C PHE A 182 -0.82 8.20 6.07
N PHE A 183 -1.82 9.09 5.97
CA PHE A 183 -1.66 10.51 5.74
C PHE A 183 -2.33 11.32 6.85
N GLN A 184 -1.85 12.53 7.07
CA GLN A 184 -2.31 13.46 8.08
C GLN A 184 -2.29 14.88 7.51
N PHE A 185 -3.29 15.70 7.81
CA PHE A 185 -3.32 17.10 7.34
C PHE A 185 -2.72 18.02 8.40
N LEU A 186 -1.81 18.89 8.00
CA LEU A 186 -1.33 20.00 8.81
C LEU A 186 -2.18 21.24 8.46
N GLY A 187 -3.30 21.37 9.15
CA GLY A 187 -4.29 22.42 8.94
C GLY A 187 -5.60 21.93 8.31
N THR A 188 -6.43 22.87 7.85
CA THR A 188 -7.74 22.55 7.29
C THR A 188 -7.62 21.99 5.87
N LYS A 189 -8.23 20.82 5.63
CA LYS A 189 -8.41 20.28 4.27
C LYS A 189 -9.23 21.26 3.43
N ASN A 190 -8.65 21.77 2.34
CA ASN A 190 -9.33 22.72 1.45
C ASN A 190 -9.16 22.42 -0.05
N LYS A 191 -8.43 21.36 -0.43
CA LYS A 191 -8.14 21.03 -1.83
C LYS A 191 -7.84 19.54 -2.03
N THR A 192 -7.69 19.15 -3.29
CA THR A 192 -7.12 17.87 -3.70
C THR A 192 -5.63 17.84 -3.38
N TYR A 193 -5.20 16.81 -2.65
CA TYR A 193 -3.79 16.60 -2.30
C TYR A 193 -3.14 15.53 -3.17
N PHE A 194 -3.92 14.55 -3.62
CA PHE A 194 -3.42 13.43 -4.40
C PHE A 194 -4.01 13.44 -5.80
N TYR A 195 -3.17 13.31 -6.81
CA TYR A 195 -3.57 13.14 -8.20
C TYR A 195 -2.98 11.82 -8.71
N PHE A 196 -3.83 10.94 -9.23
CA PHE A 196 -3.43 9.63 -9.75
C PHE A 196 -3.87 9.51 -11.21
N ASP A 197 -2.92 9.20 -12.09
CA ASP A 197 -3.17 9.05 -13.52
C ASP A 197 -2.38 7.88 -14.09
N ASP A 198 -3.10 6.96 -14.74
CA ASP A 198 -2.53 5.81 -15.48
C ASP A 198 -1.49 4.94 -14.72
N ASN A 199 -1.59 4.87 -13.39
CA ASN A 199 -0.79 3.94 -12.58
C ASN A 199 -1.31 2.50 -12.71
N THR A 200 -0.41 1.52 -12.60
CA THR A 200 -0.72 0.08 -12.80
C THR A 200 -0.06 -0.82 -11.76
N ALA A 201 -0.68 -1.96 -11.44
CA ALA A 201 -0.12 -2.99 -10.58
C ALA A 201 -0.37 -4.38 -11.16
N GLY A 202 0.58 -5.31 -10.99
CA GLY A 202 0.46 -6.65 -11.56
C GLY A 202 -0.62 -7.52 -10.90
N LEU A 203 -0.84 -7.38 -9.57
CA LEU A 203 -1.85 -8.13 -8.84
C LEU A 203 -3.04 -7.29 -8.37
N ALA A 204 -2.79 -6.23 -7.59
CA ALA A 204 -3.85 -5.44 -6.97
C ALA A 204 -3.41 -4.03 -6.56
N GLY A 205 -4.36 -3.11 -6.49
CA GLY A 205 -4.11 -1.73 -6.07
C GLY A 205 -3.34 -0.94 -7.12
N THR A 206 -3.93 -0.68 -8.28
CA THR A 206 -3.26 0.06 -9.37
C THR A 206 -2.81 1.45 -8.93
N THR A 207 -3.57 2.08 -8.04
CA THR A 207 -3.18 3.32 -7.37
C THR A 207 -2.59 3.04 -5.99
N LEU A 208 -3.35 2.39 -5.11
CA LEU A 208 -2.99 2.20 -3.72
C LEU A 208 -3.24 0.76 -3.28
N TYR A 209 -2.27 0.17 -2.57
CA TYR A 209 -2.46 -1.09 -1.88
C TYR A 209 -2.09 -0.97 -0.39
N GLY A 210 -2.98 -1.46 0.48
CA GLY A 210 -2.79 -1.47 1.92
C GLY A 210 -3.12 -0.14 2.60
N GLY A 211 -2.78 -0.05 3.88
CA GLY A 211 -3.15 1.08 4.75
C GLY A 211 -4.66 1.21 4.94
N ALA A 212 -5.09 2.09 5.85
CA ALA A 212 -6.49 2.43 6.01
C ALA A 212 -6.78 3.76 5.30
N VAL A 213 -7.73 3.75 4.36
CA VAL A 213 -8.21 4.95 3.66
C VAL A 213 -9.65 5.36 3.99
N ASP A 214 -10.35 4.49 4.71
CA ASP A 214 -11.68 4.74 5.21
C ASP A 214 -11.76 4.38 6.69
N SER A 215 -12.60 5.11 7.43
CA SER A 215 -12.78 4.92 8.87
C SER A 215 -11.48 4.88 9.68
N CYS A 216 -10.47 5.67 9.29
CA CYS A 216 -9.18 5.79 9.95
C CYS A 216 -9.03 7.08 10.75
N LEU A 217 -8.15 7.08 11.76
CA LEU A 217 -7.90 8.21 12.65
C LEU A 217 -6.89 9.20 12.07
N LEU A 218 -7.24 10.49 12.19
CA LEU A 218 -6.30 11.61 12.07
C LEU A 218 -5.78 12.01 13.47
N ALA A 219 -4.47 12.23 13.58
CA ALA A 219 -3.76 12.41 14.84
C ALA A 219 -4.10 13.71 15.60
N GLU A 220 -4.54 14.77 14.90
CA GLU A 220 -4.77 16.10 15.51
C GLU A 220 -6.22 16.38 15.93
N GLY A 221 -7.12 15.40 15.88
CA GLY A 221 -8.42 15.51 16.52
C GLY A 221 -9.50 14.65 15.88
N LEU A 222 -10.09 13.77 16.70
CA LEU A 222 -11.40 13.06 16.70
C LEU A 222 -12.43 13.27 15.56
N LEU A 223 -12.03 13.56 14.33
CA LEU A 223 -12.90 13.51 13.16
C LEU A 223 -12.98 12.06 12.69
N PHE A 224 -13.82 11.29 13.38
CA PHE A 224 -14.35 10.05 12.83
C PHE A 224 -15.37 10.41 11.75
N GLY A 225 -15.12 10.03 10.50
CA GLY A 225 -16.19 10.06 9.51
C GLY A 225 -15.71 10.21 8.08
N ARG A 226 -15.91 9.13 7.32
CA ARG A 226 -15.87 9.00 5.86
C ARG A 226 -14.49 9.12 5.22
N SER A 227 -14.38 8.51 4.04
CA SER A 227 -13.14 8.29 3.30
C SER A 227 -12.49 9.60 2.81
N LEU A 228 -11.88 10.33 3.76
CA LEU A 228 -11.19 11.60 3.54
C LEU A 228 -10.11 11.48 2.46
N PHE A 229 -9.54 10.28 2.30
CA PHE A 229 -8.60 9.98 1.23
C PHE A 229 -9.25 10.11 -0.15
N LEU A 230 -10.38 9.44 -0.39
CA LEU A 230 -11.11 9.51 -1.67
C LEU A 230 -11.47 10.95 -1.99
N GLU A 231 -11.99 11.68 -1.01
CA GLU A 231 -12.34 13.09 -1.18
C GLU A 231 -11.13 14.03 -1.34
N ALA A 232 -9.94 13.63 -0.90
CA ALA A 232 -8.70 14.38 -1.08
C ALA A 232 -7.92 13.95 -2.33
N SER A 233 -8.48 13.03 -3.12
CA SER A 233 -7.82 12.40 -4.26
C SER A 233 -8.60 12.65 -5.55
N LEU A 234 -7.87 12.77 -6.66
CA LEU A 234 -8.42 12.75 -8.00
C LEU A 234 -7.84 11.53 -8.74
N PHE A 235 -8.71 10.71 -9.30
CA PHE A 235 -8.35 9.51 -10.07
C PHE A 235 -8.71 9.74 -11.54
N VAL A 236 -7.70 9.64 -12.41
CA VAL A 236 -7.82 9.85 -13.85
C VAL A 236 -7.29 8.59 -14.53
N ASN A 237 -7.99 8.08 -15.55
CA ASN A 237 -7.59 6.89 -16.30
C ASN A 237 -7.23 5.69 -15.39
N GLN A 238 -8.02 5.44 -14.34
CA GLN A 238 -7.85 4.31 -13.42
C GLN A 238 -9.00 3.30 -13.62
N PRO A 239 -8.92 2.41 -14.63
CA PRO A 239 -9.98 1.45 -14.90
C PRO A 239 -9.94 0.26 -13.92
N GLY A 240 -11.07 -0.42 -13.80
CA GLY A 240 -11.21 -1.67 -13.05
C GLY A 240 -11.55 -1.49 -11.57
N TYR A 241 -11.68 -2.63 -10.87
CA TYR A 241 -12.18 -2.69 -9.49
C TYR A 241 -11.06 -2.82 -8.44
N SER A 242 -9.79 -2.65 -8.83
CA SER A 242 -8.63 -2.76 -7.93
C SER A 242 -7.82 -1.47 -7.89
N VAL A 243 -8.47 -0.30 -8.00
CA VAL A 243 -7.78 0.99 -7.96
C VAL A 243 -7.16 1.23 -6.58
N ILE A 244 -7.95 1.03 -5.54
CA ILE A 244 -7.52 1.01 -4.14
C ILE A 244 -7.80 -0.38 -3.62
N SER A 245 -6.81 -1.05 -3.05
CA SER A 245 -6.98 -2.42 -2.54
C SER A 245 -6.21 -2.63 -1.24
N SER A 246 -6.29 -3.82 -0.67
CA SER A 246 -5.57 -4.23 0.52
C SER A 246 -5.43 -5.74 0.55
N ASP A 247 -4.87 -6.25 1.64
CA ASP A 247 -4.96 -7.66 1.96
C ASP A 247 -6.44 -8.12 2.01
N PRO A 248 -6.71 -9.39 1.70
CA PRO A 248 -8.05 -9.98 1.71
C PRO A 248 -8.82 -9.72 3.01
N LEU A 249 -10.00 -9.11 2.88
CA LEU A 249 -10.92 -8.85 3.98
C LEU A 249 -12.21 -9.65 3.88
N ASN A 250 -12.75 -9.84 2.67
CA ASN A 250 -13.93 -10.66 2.45
C ASN A 250 -13.94 -11.35 1.06
N VAL A 251 -14.88 -12.26 0.85
CA VAL A 251 -15.20 -12.81 -0.48
C VAL A 251 -16.57 -12.33 -0.90
N CYS A 252 -16.71 -12.02 -2.18
CA CYS A 252 -17.98 -11.68 -2.80
C CYS A 252 -18.26 -12.66 -3.95
N PHE A 253 -19.52 -13.02 -4.14
CA PHE A 253 -19.93 -13.68 -5.38
C PHE A 253 -19.94 -12.67 -6.51
N CYS A 254 -19.77 -13.13 -7.75
CA CYS A 254 -19.85 -12.25 -8.91
C CYS A 254 -21.17 -12.43 -9.66
N ASN A 255 -21.68 -11.32 -10.19
CA ASN A 255 -22.81 -11.32 -11.12
C ASN A 255 -22.36 -11.82 -12.51
N ASP A 256 -23.33 -12.06 -13.39
CA ASP A 256 -23.08 -12.54 -14.77
C ASP A 256 -22.27 -11.55 -15.63
N ASP A 257 -22.27 -10.26 -15.27
CA ASP A 257 -21.47 -9.21 -15.91
C ASP A 257 -20.04 -9.10 -15.37
N ASN A 258 -19.62 -10.06 -14.54
CA ASN A 258 -18.31 -10.12 -13.90
C ASN A 258 -18.06 -8.98 -12.89
N SER A 259 -19.11 -8.33 -12.40
CA SER A 259 -19.03 -7.39 -11.26
C SER A 259 -19.13 -8.13 -9.92
N PRO A 260 -18.36 -7.73 -8.89
CA PRO A 260 -18.49 -8.29 -7.55
C PRO A 260 -19.80 -7.84 -6.89
N ASN A 261 -20.48 -8.78 -6.23
CA ASN A 261 -21.70 -8.57 -5.47
C ASN A 261 -21.47 -8.99 -4.01
N CYS A 262 -21.04 -8.01 -3.19
CA CYS A 262 -20.71 -8.22 -1.79
C CYS A 262 -21.92 -8.27 -0.85
N SER A 263 -23.13 -8.09 -1.38
CA SER A 263 -24.38 -8.28 -0.63
C SER A 263 -24.70 -9.76 -0.39
N ILE A 264 -24.17 -10.64 -1.26
CA ILE A 264 -24.35 -12.09 -1.15
C ILE A 264 -23.11 -12.67 -0.48
N ARG A 265 -23.27 -13.18 0.75
CA ARG A 265 -22.17 -13.79 1.53
C ARG A 265 -22.22 -15.31 1.55
N THR A 266 -23.38 -15.88 1.32
CA THR A 266 -23.60 -17.33 1.29
C THR A 266 -24.49 -17.68 0.10
N MET A 267 -24.26 -18.86 -0.46
CA MET A 267 -25.05 -19.35 -1.59
C MET A 267 -25.44 -20.81 -1.31
N ASN A 268 -26.74 -21.08 -1.42
CA ASN A 268 -27.30 -22.41 -1.19
C ASN A 268 -27.37 -23.16 -2.51
N PHE A 269 -26.85 -24.40 -2.54
CA PHE A 269 -26.87 -25.25 -3.72
C PHE A 269 -27.51 -26.60 -3.40
N SER A 270 -28.36 -27.09 -4.29
CA SER A 270 -28.74 -28.50 -4.29
C SER A 270 -27.85 -29.22 -5.29
N ALA A 271 -27.11 -30.22 -4.81
CA ALA A 271 -26.17 -30.97 -5.64
C ALA A 271 -26.11 -32.44 -5.22
N PHE A 272 -25.97 -33.31 -6.21
CA PHE A 272 -25.78 -34.74 -5.99
C PHE A 272 -24.31 -35.05 -5.65
N PRO A 273 -24.06 -36.13 -4.91
CA PRO A 273 -22.70 -36.57 -4.60
C PRO A 273 -21.86 -36.76 -5.87
N GLY A 274 -20.67 -36.16 -5.90
CA GLY A 274 -19.79 -36.16 -7.07
C GLY A 274 -20.12 -35.09 -8.11
N GLN A 275 -21.24 -34.36 -7.99
CA GLN A 275 -21.58 -33.25 -8.87
C GLN A 275 -20.60 -32.09 -8.68
N ILE A 276 -20.23 -31.47 -9.81
CA ILE A 276 -19.41 -30.27 -9.82
C ILE A 276 -20.35 -29.06 -9.80
N ILE A 277 -20.15 -28.18 -8.83
CA ILE A 277 -20.85 -26.91 -8.68
C ILE A 277 -19.89 -25.83 -9.17
N ASN A 278 -20.36 -25.02 -10.11
CA ASN A 278 -19.61 -23.90 -10.64
C ASN A 278 -20.22 -22.59 -10.14
N PHE A 279 -19.36 -21.69 -9.67
CA PHE A 279 -19.74 -20.33 -9.29
C PHE A 279 -18.54 -19.41 -9.44
N THR A 280 -18.79 -18.11 -9.54
CA THR A 280 -17.74 -17.11 -9.69
C THR A 280 -17.65 -16.28 -8.42
N VAL A 281 -16.43 -16.10 -7.93
CA VAL A 281 -16.15 -15.34 -6.71
C VAL A 281 -15.00 -14.38 -6.94
N ALA A 282 -14.95 -13.32 -6.16
CA ALA A 282 -13.82 -12.42 -6.09
C ALA A 282 -13.40 -12.23 -4.63
N VAL A 283 -12.10 -12.13 -4.41
CA VAL A 283 -11.56 -11.73 -3.12
C VAL A 283 -11.54 -10.21 -3.08
N VAL A 284 -12.04 -9.63 -2.00
CA VAL A 284 -12.11 -8.18 -1.82
C VAL A 284 -11.32 -7.73 -0.60
N GLY A 285 -10.68 -6.58 -0.74
CA GLY A 285 -10.00 -5.86 0.33
C GLY A 285 -10.86 -4.71 0.87
N GLN A 286 -10.18 -3.65 1.31
CA GLN A 286 -10.83 -2.42 1.75
C GLN A 286 -11.70 -1.81 0.65
N LEU A 287 -12.78 -1.14 1.06
CA LEU A 287 -13.77 -0.53 0.17
C LEU A 287 -14.43 -1.53 -0.80
N GLU A 288 -14.43 -2.82 -0.49
CA GLU A 288 -14.97 -3.91 -1.34
C GLU A 288 -14.30 -4.00 -2.73
N ASN A 289 -13.13 -3.39 -2.90
CA ASN A 289 -12.35 -3.47 -4.13
C ASN A 289 -11.59 -4.80 -4.23
N LEU A 290 -11.35 -5.25 -5.45
CA LEU A 290 -10.79 -6.56 -5.72
C LEU A 290 -9.32 -6.67 -5.30
N THR A 291 -8.96 -7.85 -4.81
CA THR A 291 -7.59 -8.23 -4.42
C THR A 291 -7.35 -9.71 -4.74
N THR A 292 -6.16 -10.21 -4.39
CA THR A 292 -5.77 -11.61 -4.52
C THR A 292 -5.75 -12.28 -3.16
N GLY A 293 -6.04 -13.57 -3.06
CA GLY A 293 -5.95 -14.30 -1.81
C GLY A 293 -6.38 -15.76 -1.94
N THR A 294 -6.40 -16.48 -0.82
CA THR A 294 -6.87 -17.86 -0.77
C THR A 294 -8.25 -17.90 -0.11
N ILE A 295 -9.17 -18.61 -0.74
CA ILE A 295 -10.53 -18.81 -0.23
C ILE A 295 -10.71 -20.25 0.23
N ASP A 296 -11.46 -20.42 1.31
CA ASP A 296 -11.87 -21.70 1.86
C ASP A 296 -13.35 -21.92 1.55
N ILE A 297 -13.64 -23.02 0.85
CA ILE A 297 -15.00 -23.47 0.60
C ILE A 297 -15.30 -24.56 1.61
N SER A 298 -16.16 -24.23 2.56
CA SER A 298 -16.58 -25.11 3.65
C SER A 298 -17.94 -25.73 3.37
N ASN A 299 -18.03 -27.02 3.67
CA ASN A 299 -19.27 -27.79 3.66
C ASN A 299 -19.30 -28.69 4.89
N ASN A 300 -20.06 -28.29 5.90
CA ASN A 300 -20.08 -28.93 7.22
C ASN A 300 -18.67 -29.05 7.85
N ASN A 301 -17.98 -30.17 7.61
CA ASN A 301 -16.67 -30.53 8.17
C ASN A 301 -15.58 -30.80 7.10
N SER A 302 -15.81 -30.44 5.83
CA SER A 302 -14.77 -30.43 4.80
C SER A 302 -14.48 -29.01 4.37
N VAL A 303 -13.20 -28.70 4.18
CA VAL A 303 -12.71 -27.40 3.73
C VAL A 303 -11.79 -27.65 2.55
N ASN A 304 -12.09 -27.04 1.41
CA ASN A 304 -11.24 -27.05 0.22
C ASN A 304 -10.77 -25.62 -0.04
N SER A 305 -9.45 -25.43 -0.14
CA SER A 305 -8.84 -24.11 -0.35
C SER A 305 -8.53 -23.88 -1.83
N TYR A 306 -8.73 -22.64 -2.30
CA TYR A 306 -8.52 -22.23 -3.68
C TYR A 306 -7.79 -20.89 -3.73
N ASP A 307 -6.75 -20.80 -4.55
CA ASP A 307 -6.01 -19.56 -4.75
C ASP A 307 -6.64 -18.70 -5.84
N VAL A 308 -6.97 -17.47 -5.49
CA VAL A 308 -7.41 -16.40 -6.41
C VAL A 308 -6.21 -15.51 -6.67
N SER A 309 -5.48 -15.81 -7.75
CA SER A 309 -4.19 -15.20 -8.08
C SER A 309 -4.28 -13.86 -8.81
N THR A 310 -5.48 -13.42 -9.18
CA THR A 310 -5.70 -12.12 -9.86
C THR A 310 -6.85 -11.37 -9.18
N ALA A 311 -6.77 -10.04 -9.12
CA ALA A 311 -7.82 -9.19 -8.56
C ALA A 311 -9.02 -9.05 -9.52
N ASN A 312 -9.62 -10.19 -9.88
CA ASN A 312 -10.75 -10.32 -10.79
C ASN A 312 -11.73 -11.39 -10.26
N CYS A 313 -12.97 -11.33 -10.74
CA CYS A 313 -13.93 -12.41 -10.61
C CYS A 313 -13.38 -13.69 -11.25
N THR A 314 -13.27 -14.74 -10.43
CA THR A 314 -12.60 -16.00 -10.77
C THR A 314 -13.61 -17.15 -10.70
N PRO A 315 -13.76 -17.95 -11.77
CA PRO A 315 -14.63 -19.10 -11.76
C PRO A 315 -14.02 -20.22 -10.90
N ILE A 316 -14.83 -20.80 -10.03
CA ILE A 316 -14.45 -21.91 -9.16
C ILE A 316 -15.33 -23.12 -9.48
N SER A 317 -14.68 -24.28 -9.60
CA SER A 317 -15.33 -25.57 -9.72
C SER A 317 -15.11 -26.38 -8.44
N TYR A 318 -16.19 -26.56 -7.68
CA TYR A 318 -16.20 -27.35 -6.45
C TYR A 318 -16.85 -28.70 -6.70
N LYS A 319 -16.11 -29.79 -6.51
CA LYS A 319 -16.67 -31.15 -6.56
C LYS A 319 -17.25 -31.50 -5.20
N PHE A 320 -18.56 -31.73 -5.14
CA PHE A 320 -19.19 -32.14 -3.89
C PHE A 320 -18.85 -33.59 -3.56
N GLU A 321 -18.29 -33.82 -2.37
CA GLU A 321 -18.01 -35.15 -1.84
C GLU A 321 -18.91 -35.45 -0.64
N LEU A 322 -19.56 -36.61 -0.65
CA LEU A 322 -20.47 -37.04 0.40
C LEU A 322 -19.71 -37.50 1.65
N LYS A 323 -20.17 -37.08 2.83
CA LYS A 323 -19.82 -37.73 4.11
C LYS A 323 -20.95 -38.58 4.70
N ASP A 324 -22.22 -38.32 4.38
CA ASP A 324 -23.37 -39.01 4.99
C ASP A 324 -24.53 -39.23 3.99
N THR A 325 -24.96 -40.48 3.79
CA THR A 325 -25.77 -40.93 2.63
C THR A 325 -27.17 -40.31 2.51
N ASN A 326 -27.63 -39.55 3.50
CA ASN A 326 -28.97 -38.96 3.55
C ASN A 326 -29.01 -37.45 3.25
N GLN A 327 -27.88 -36.81 2.93
CA GLN A 327 -27.82 -35.36 2.64
C GLN A 327 -28.11 -35.06 1.15
N THR A 328 -29.18 -34.31 0.87
CA THR A 328 -29.57 -33.87 -0.49
C THR A 328 -29.50 -32.35 -0.71
N ASN A 329 -29.46 -31.56 0.37
CA ASN A 329 -29.31 -30.10 0.34
C ASN A 329 -28.05 -29.70 1.08
N ILE A 330 -27.26 -28.82 0.47
CA ILE A 330 -25.96 -28.39 0.98
C ILE A 330 -25.92 -26.87 0.99
N THR A 331 -25.34 -26.32 2.05
CA THR A 331 -25.01 -24.91 2.11
C THR A 331 -23.49 -24.80 2.01
N LEU A 332 -23.01 -24.20 0.93
CA LEU A 332 -21.60 -23.88 0.79
C LEU A 332 -21.36 -22.52 1.44
N SER A 333 -20.45 -22.48 2.39
CA SER A 333 -19.96 -21.23 2.97
C SER A 333 -18.56 -20.98 2.44
N VAL A 334 -18.40 -19.87 1.72
CA VAL A 334 -17.11 -19.44 1.17
C VAL A 334 -16.55 -18.36 2.09
N THR A 335 -15.35 -18.58 2.60
CA THR A 335 -14.65 -17.67 3.50
C THR A 335 -13.24 -17.41 3.00
N ILE A 336 -12.56 -16.37 3.49
CA ILE A 336 -11.13 -16.20 3.21
C ILE A 336 -10.33 -17.04 4.20
N GLN A 337 -9.30 -17.70 3.69
CA GLN A 337 -8.28 -18.32 4.53
C GLN A 337 -7.42 -17.21 5.17
N ASN A 338 -7.43 -17.13 6.51
CA ASN A 338 -6.81 -16.06 7.29
C ASN A 338 -7.49 -14.68 7.19
N SER A 339 -8.83 -14.63 7.15
CA SER A 339 -9.52 -13.35 7.36
C SER A 339 -9.11 -12.77 8.72
N ILE A 340 -8.44 -11.62 8.72
CA ILE A 340 -8.32 -10.81 9.93
C ILE A 340 -9.72 -10.25 10.18
N ASN A 341 -10.46 -10.90 11.08
CA ASN A 341 -11.81 -10.48 11.41
C ASN A 341 -11.74 -9.25 12.31
N PHE A 342 -11.82 -8.05 11.72
CA PHE A 342 -11.78 -6.77 12.44
C PHE A 342 -12.97 -6.58 13.43
N ASN A 343 -13.97 -7.46 13.39
CA ASN A 343 -15.09 -7.48 14.34
C ASN A 343 -14.83 -8.34 15.60
N ASN A 344 -13.80 -9.17 15.63
CA ASN A 344 -13.46 -9.92 16.84
C ASN A 344 -12.64 -9.02 17.78
N SER A 345 -12.96 -9.06 19.07
CA SER A 345 -12.20 -8.29 20.05
C SER A 345 -10.71 -8.63 19.95
N ALA A 346 -9.86 -7.59 19.99
CA ALA A 346 -8.40 -7.65 19.86
C ALA A 346 -7.68 -8.76 20.68
N ARG A 347 -8.35 -9.32 21.70
CA ARG A 347 -7.84 -10.44 22.51
C ARG A 347 -7.75 -11.78 21.75
N GLU A 348 -8.53 -11.97 20.69
CA GLU A 348 -8.54 -13.23 19.92
C GLU A 348 -7.53 -13.25 18.76
N ILE A 349 -6.97 -12.10 18.38
CA ILE A 349 -5.99 -11.99 17.29
C ILE A 349 -4.55 -12.27 17.79
N ILE A 350 -4.33 -12.25 19.11
CA ILE A 350 -3.01 -12.34 19.76
C ILE A 350 -2.75 -13.71 20.45
N ASN A 351 -3.76 -14.59 20.49
CA ASN A 351 -3.58 -15.98 20.92
C ASN A 351 -3.74 -16.92 19.73
#